data_AF-A0A8C4MBK0-F1
#
_entry.id   AF-A0A8C4MBK0-F1
#
_cell.length_a   1.000
_cell.length_b   1.000
_cell.length_c   1.000
_cell.angle_alpha   90.00
_cell.angle_beta   90.00
_cell.angle_gamma   90.00
#
_symmetry.space_group_name_H-M   'P 1'
#
loop_
_entity.id
_entity.type
_entity.pdbx_description
1 polymer ?
#
loop_
_entity_poly.entity_id
_entity_poly.type
_entity_poly.pdbx_seq_one_letter_code
_entity_poly.pdbx_strand_id
1 'polypeptide(L)'
;MAPRPGRDLVPPLLWSLSVFLSLPGPVWLQPSPPPQASPPTEPHPCHTCRGLVDSFNKGLERTIRDNFGGGNTAWEEEKLSKYKDSLSWGRREALWRLREV
;
A
#
# COMPACT_ATOMS: atom_id res chain seq x y z
N MET A 1 63.56 51.84 -44.81
CA MET A 1 63.12 50.64 -44.07
C MET A 1 62.85 51.00 -42.62
N ALA A 2 61.65 50.73 -42.10
CA ALA A 2 61.43 50.56 -40.67
C ALA A 2 60.41 49.41 -40.50
N PRO A 3 60.77 48.31 -39.82
CA PRO A 3 59.90 47.16 -39.66
C PRO A 3 58.79 47.45 -38.63
N ARG A 4 57.56 47.02 -38.94
CA ARG A 4 56.43 47.06 -38.01
C ARG A 4 56.72 46.13 -36.82
N PRO A 5 56.58 46.54 -35.55
CA PRO A 5 56.74 45.62 -34.44
C PRO A 5 55.42 44.88 -34.18
N GLY A 6 55.47 43.56 -34.37
CA GLY A 6 54.88 42.56 -33.48
C GLY A 6 53.36 42.45 -33.45
N ARG A 7 52.77 41.76 -34.44
CA ARG A 7 51.44 41.16 -34.34
C ARG A 7 51.49 39.64 -34.24
N ASP A 8 52.55 39.02 -33.70
CA ASP A 8 52.68 37.55 -33.79
C ASP A 8 53.14 36.87 -32.50
N LEU A 9 52.83 37.44 -31.32
CA LEU A 9 53.10 36.80 -30.02
C LEU A 9 51.86 36.19 -29.36
N VAL A 10 50.86 35.79 -30.15
CA VAL A 10 49.75 34.97 -29.64
C VAL A 10 49.51 33.62 -30.35
N PRO A 11 50.52 32.83 -30.83
CA PRO A 11 50.16 31.59 -31.50
C PRO A 11 49.85 30.37 -30.60
N PRO A 12 50.57 30.00 -29.52
CA PRO A 12 50.40 28.65 -28.97
C PRO A 12 49.25 28.53 -27.97
N LEU A 13 49.04 29.54 -27.11
CA LEU A 13 48.04 29.49 -26.05
C LEU A 13 46.61 29.61 -26.59
N LEU A 14 46.39 30.49 -27.58
CA LEU A 14 45.08 30.62 -28.23
C LEU A 14 44.74 29.42 -29.09
N TRP A 15 45.72 28.81 -29.75
CA TRP A 15 45.51 27.61 -30.55
C TRP A 15 45.19 26.40 -29.65
N SER A 16 45.91 26.26 -28.53
CA SER A 16 45.60 25.27 -27.51
C SER A 16 44.18 25.45 -26.94
N LEU A 17 43.80 26.67 -26.54
CA LEU A 17 42.44 26.96 -26.06
C LEU A 17 41.39 26.62 -27.13
N SER A 18 41.65 26.95 -28.39
CA SER A 18 40.73 26.68 -29.51
C SER A 18 40.54 25.19 -29.76
N VAL A 19 41.60 24.37 -29.62
CA VAL A 19 41.51 22.91 -29.75
C VAL A 19 40.73 22.30 -28.58
N PHE A 20 40.93 22.80 -27.36
CA PHE A 20 40.19 22.33 -26.18
C PHE A 20 38.70 22.71 -26.20
N LEU A 21 38.33 23.88 -26.75
CA LEU A 21 36.93 24.28 -26.89
C LEU A 21 36.23 23.71 -28.13
N SER A 22 36.98 23.29 -29.16
CA SER A 22 36.42 22.70 -30.39
C SER A 22 36.36 21.18 -30.39
N LEU A 23 36.99 20.51 -29.42
CA LEU A 23 36.68 19.10 -29.18
C LEU A 23 35.22 19.06 -28.69
N PRO A 24 34.29 18.41 -29.41
CA PRO A 24 33.00 18.09 -28.83
C PRO A 24 33.32 17.35 -27.53
N GLY A 25 33.01 17.97 -26.38
CA GLY A 25 33.24 17.38 -25.07
C GLY A 25 32.75 15.94 -25.10
N PRO A 26 33.36 15.01 -24.31
CA PRO A 26 33.10 13.59 -24.42
C PRO A 26 31.61 13.41 -24.59
N VAL A 27 31.20 13.05 -25.81
CA VAL A 27 29.80 12.78 -26.13
C VAL A 27 29.54 11.61 -25.23
N TRP A 28 29.00 11.91 -24.05
CA TRP A 28 28.39 10.94 -23.17
C TRP A 28 27.50 10.20 -24.14
N LEU A 29 27.89 8.95 -24.44
CA LEU A 29 27.09 8.01 -25.22
C LEU A 29 25.78 7.98 -24.48
N GLN A 30 24.86 8.86 -24.90
CA GLN A 30 23.63 9.10 -24.21
C GLN A 30 22.92 7.76 -24.32
N PRO A 31 22.68 7.05 -23.20
CA PRO A 31 21.90 5.83 -23.27
C PRO A 31 20.61 6.21 -24.00
N SER A 32 20.29 5.46 -25.05
CA SER A 32 19.03 5.61 -25.79
C SER A 32 17.92 5.92 -24.80
N PRO A 33 17.05 6.91 -25.05
CA PRO A 33 15.94 7.19 -24.14
C PRO A 33 15.22 5.87 -23.87
N PRO A 34 14.94 5.54 -22.59
CA PRO A 34 14.20 4.32 -22.28
C PRO A 34 12.93 4.31 -23.14
N PRO A 35 12.50 3.14 -23.67
CA PRO A 35 11.29 3.06 -24.49
C PRO A 35 10.21 3.81 -23.74
N GLN A 36 9.63 4.83 -24.39
CA GLN A 36 8.70 5.73 -23.73
C GLN A 36 7.58 4.90 -23.14
N ALA A 37 7.60 4.73 -21.81
CA ALA A 37 6.48 4.17 -21.09
C ALA A 37 5.32 5.10 -21.42
N SER A 38 4.32 4.58 -22.14
CA SER A 38 3.05 5.25 -22.32
C SER A 38 2.61 5.78 -20.95
N PRO A 39 1.96 6.96 -20.88
CA PRO A 39 1.42 7.46 -19.62
C PRO A 39 0.68 6.31 -18.94
N PRO A 40 0.89 6.06 -17.63
CA PRO A 40 0.25 4.93 -16.97
C PRO A 40 -1.24 5.08 -17.21
N THR A 41 -1.78 4.19 -18.04
CA THR A 41 -3.22 4.08 -18.24
C THR A 41 -3.75 3.70 -16.89
N GLU A 42 -4.27 4.70 -16.16
CA GLU A 42 -5.02 4.46 -14.94
C GLU A 42 -6.10 3.45 -15.35
N PRO A 43 -6.04 2.21 -14.84
CA PRO A 43 -6.92 1.16 -15.32
C PRO A 43 -8.31 1.50 -14.82
N HIS A 44 -9.09 2.19 -15.67
CA HIS A 44 -10.46 2.53 -15.35
C HIS A 44 -11.20 1.24 -15.01
N PRO A 45 -11.88 1.18 -13.84
CA PRO A 45 -12.44 -0.08 -13.38
C PRO A 45 -13.48 -0.55 -14.39
N CYS A 46 -13.31 -1.80 -14.81
CA CYS A 46 -14.19 -2.46 -15.76
C CYS A 46 -15.63 -2.53 -15.22
N HIS A 47 -16.64 -2.66 -16.10
CA HIS A 47 -18.05 -2.74 -15.67
C HIS A 47 -18.27 -3.85 -14.64
N THR A 48 -17.66 -5.03 -14.86
CA THR A 48 -17.70 -6.16 -13.91
C THR A 48 -17.07 -5.82 -12.57
N CYS A 49 -15.92 -5.13 -12.58
CA CYS A 49 -15.16 -4.73 -11.42
C CYS A 49 -15.99 -3.77 -10.54
N ARG A 50 -16.69 -2.82 -11.17
CA ARG A 50 -17.63 -1.91 -10.49
C ARG A 50 -18.82 -2.67 -9.90
N GLY A 51 -19.43 -3.55 -10.67
CA GLY A 51 -20.55 -4.39 -10.19
C GLY A 51 -20.17 -5.26 -8.98
N LEU A 52 -18.95 -5.80 -8.96
CA LEU A 52 -18.42 -6.55 -7.82
C LEU A 52 -18.33 -5.67 -6.57
N VAL A 53 -17.67 -4.52 -6.67
CA VAL A 53 -17.50 -3.58 -5.54
C VAL A 53 -18.87 -3.10 -5.03
N ASP A 54 -19.79 -2.76 -5.93
CA ASP A 54 -21.13 -2.32 -5.56
C ASP A 54 -21.92 -3.41 -4.83
N SER A 55 -21.81 -4.67 -5.27
CA SER A 55 -22.47 -5.80 -4.61
C SER A 55 -21.92 -6.04 -3.21
N PHE A 56 -20.60 -5.87 -3.03
CA PHE A 56 -19.95 -6.03 -1.74
C PHE A 56 -20.33 -4.92 -0.76
N ASN A 57 -20.32 -3.66 -1.20
CA ASN A 57 -20.74 -2.52 -0.37
C ASN A 57 -22.20 -2.65 0.08
N LYS A 58 -23.11 -3.05 -0.82
CA LYS A 58 -24.50 -3.36 -0.45
C LYS A 58 -24.62 -4.50 0.54
N GLY A 59 -23.72 -5.49 0.47
CA GLY A 59 -23.62 -6.57 1.45
C GLY A 59 -23.23 -6.04 2.84
N LEU A 60 -22.19 -5.22 2.91
CA LEU A 60 -21.71 -4.60 4.14
C LEU A 60 -22.76 -3.71 4.81
N GLU A 61 -23.48 -2.89 4.04
CA GLU A 61 -24.54 -2.02 4.57
C GLU A 61 -25.67 -2.82 5.22
N ARG A 62 -26.00 -4.00 4.68
CA ARG A 62 -27.02 -4.87 5.28
C ARG A 62 -26.54 -5.50 6.57
N THR A 63 -25.27 -5.89 6.64
CA THR A 63 -24.71 -6.64 7.77
C THR A 63 -24.14 -5.76 8.87
N ILE A 64 -23.96 -4.45 8.66
CA ILE A 64 -23.34 -3.54 9.63
C ILE A 64 -24.09 -3.46 10.97
N ARG A 65 -25.40 -3.73 10.97
CA ARG A 65 -26.25 -3.70 12.17
C ARG A 65 -26.51 -5.07 12.77
N ASP A 66 -26.18 -6.11 12.04
CA ASP A 66 -26.33 -7.47 12.47
C ASP A 66 -25.08 -7.83 13.29
N ASN A 67 -25.27 -8.16 14.56
CA ASN A 67 -24.19 -8.38 15.52
C ASN A 67 -23.45 -9.71 15.25
N PHE A 68 -22.74 -9.80 14.12
CA PHE A 68 -21.90 -10.95 13.74
C PHE A 68 -20.61 -11.08 14.57
N GLY A 69 -20.37 -10.15 15.50
CA GLY A 69 -19.18 -10.11 16.36
C GLY A 69 -19.13 -11.18 17.46
N GLY A 70 -20.04 -12.15 17.45
CA GLY A 70 -19.96 -13.31 18.35
C GLY A 70 -20.22 -12.98 19.82
N GLY A 71 -21.11 -12.05 20.11
CA GLY A 71 -21.68 -11.89 21.46
C GLY A 71 -22.95 -12.73 21.53
N ASN A 72 -22.93 -13.84 22.27
CA ASN A 72 -24.03 -14.79 22.45
C ASN A 72 -24.15 -15.83 21.31
N THR A 73 -23.04 -16.46 20.89
CA THR A 73 -23.17 -17.67 20.05
C THR A 73 -23.98 -18.72 20.81
N ALA A 74 -24.99 -19.28 20.17
CA ALA A 74 -25.75 -20.44 20.68
C ALA A 74 -24.83 -21.58 21.16
N TRP A 75 -23.61 -21.66 20.59
CA TRP A 75 -22.54 -22.55 21.01
C TRP A 75 -22.10 -22.35 22.48
N GLU A 76 -21.91 -21.10 22.94
CA GLU A 76 -21.54 -20.80 24.33
C GLU A 76 -22.67 -21.19 25.29
N GLU A 77 -23.93 -20.90 24.93
CA GLU A 77 -25.09 -21.27 25.75
C GLU A 77 -25.29 -22.80 25.84
N GLU A 78 -25.10 -23.53 24.74
CA GLU A 78 -25.18 -25.00 24.71
C GLU A 78 -24.07 -25.65 25.56
N LYS A 79 -22.85 -25.12 25.50
CA LYS A 79 -21.70 -25.68 26.23
C LYS A 79 -21.66 -25.29 27.70
N LEU A 80 -22.03 -24.07 28.07
CA LEU A 80 -22.07 -23.61 29.48
C LEU A 80 -23.27 -24.16 30.26
N SER A 81 -24.35 -24.59 29.58
CA SER A 81 -25.52 -25.17 30.27
C SER A 81 -25.24 -26.49 30.99
N LYS A 82 -24.17 -27.20 30.64
CA LYS A 82 -23.81 -28.48 31.27
C LYS A 82 -23.56 -28.40 32.78
N TYR A 83 -23.13 -27.24 33.29
CA TYR A 83 -22.83 -27.06 34.71
C TYR A 83 -23.87 -26.23 35.47
N LYS A 84 -24.80 -25.55 34.78
CA LYS A 84 -25.87 -24.77 35.42
C LYS A 84 -26.75 -25.65 36.30
N ASP A 85 -27.09 -26.84 35.83
CA ASP A 85 -27.95 -27.75 36.57
C ASP A 85 -27.24 -28.34 37.78
N SER A 86 -25.95 -28.67 37.67
CA SER A 86 -25.15 -29.23 38.77
C SER A 86 -25.07 -28.31 40.00
N LEU A 87 -24.91 -27.00 39.80
CA LEU A 87 -24.92 -26.00 40.89
C LEU A 87 -26.32 -25.82 41.51
N SER A 88 -27.38 -26.03 40.72
CA SER A 88 -28.77 -25.89 41.20
C SER A 88 -29.23 -27.11 42.03
N TRP A 89 -28.72 -28.31 41.74
CA TRP A 89 -29.02 -29.53 42.50
C TRP A 89 -28.54 -29.44 43.95
N GLY A 90 -27.32 -28.96 44.19
CA GLY A 90 -26.82 -28.78 45.56
C GLY A 90 -27.64 -27.78 46.39
N ARG A 91 -28.15 -26.72 45.75
CA ARG A 91 -29.02 -25.73 46.41
C ARG A 91 -30.42 -26.30 46.71
N ARG A 92 -30.99 -27.08 45.78
CA ARG A 92 -32.27 -27.76 46.00
C ARG A 92 -32.17 -28.80 47.11
N GLU A 93 -31.12 -29.61 47.12
CA GLU A 93 -30.87 -30.62 48.15
C GLU A 93 -30.70 -29.98 49.55
N ALA A 94 -29.95 -28.87 49.63
CA ALA A 94 -29.81 -28.12 50.88
C ALA A 94 -31.14 -27.53 51.36
N LEU A 95 -31.97 -27.01 50.45
CA LEU A 95 -33.30 -26.49 50.78
C LEU A 95 -34.28 -27.59 51.20
N TRP A 96 -34.22 -28.78 50.60
CA TRP A 96 -35.00 -29.94 51.04
C TRP A 96 -34.62 -30.36 52.46
N ARG A 97 -33.32 -30.48 52.76
CA ARG A 97 -32.85 -30.81 54.12
C ARG A 97 -33.22 -29.78 55.18
N LEU A 98 -33.27 -28.50 54.83
CA LEU A 98 -33.71 -27.43 55.75
C LEU A 98 -35.23 -27.40 55.98
N ARG A 99 -36.01 -28.07 55.13
CA ARG A 99 -37.48 -28.16 55.27
C ARG A 99 -37.92 -29.39 56.08
N GLU A 100 -37.04 -30.36 56.24
CA GLU A 100 -37.27 -31.62 56.96
C GLU A 100 -36.80 -31.58 58.43
N VAL A 101 -36.22 -30.46 58.88
CA VAL A 101 -35.86 -30.15 60.27
C VAL A 101 -36.83 -29.12 60.84
#